data_AF-A0A2I0PF87-F1
#
_entry.id   AF-A0A2I0PF87-F1
#
_cell.length_a   1.000
_cell.length_b   1.000
_cell.length_c   1.000
_cell.angle_alpha   90.00
_cell.angle_beta   90.00
_cell.angle_gamma   90.00
#
_symmetry.space_group_name_H-M   'P 1'
#
loop_
_entity.id
_entity.type
_entity.pdbx_description
1 polymer ?
#
loop_
_entity_poly.entity_id
_entity_poly.type
_entity_poly.pdbx_seq_one_letter_code
_entity_poly.pdbx_strand_id
1 'polypeptide(L)' 'MAAVKRIPVTEPVWKDLAEMRSAGQTYTDLLAEMIEDRKRRRLEEDVRKWSGRKKEGYVSLSEIKD' A
#
# COMPACT_ATOMS: atom_id res chain seq x y z
N MET A 1 19.94 16.14 -8.32
CA MET A 1 19.04 16.87 -7.39
C MET A 1 17.63 16.35 -7.59
N ALA A 2 16.99 15.81 -6.56
CA ALA A 2 15.60 15.36 -6.65
C ALA A 2 14.68 16.58 -6.80
N ALA A 3 13.69 16.50 -7.69
CA ALA A 3 12.73 17.58 -7.89
C ALA A 3 11.81 17.69 -6.66
N VAL A 4 11.90 18.81 -5.93
CA VAL A 4 11.01 19.09 -4.80
C VAL A 4 9.66 19.53 -5.34
N LYS A 5 8.70 18.59 -5.40
CA LYS A 5 7.31 18.89 -5.77
C LYS A 5 6.53 19.29 -4.52
N ARG A 6 5.90 20.47 -4.53
CA ARG A 6 5.05 20.95 -3.44
C ARG A 6 3.62 20.45 -3.65
N ILE A 7 3.04 19.85 -2.63
CA ILE A 7 1.64 19.40 -2.63
C ILE A 7 0.88 20.35 -1.70
N PRO A 8 -0.05 21.19 -2.21
CA PRO A 8 -0.89 21.99 -1.34
C PRO A 8 -1.84 21.06 -0.59
N VAL A 9 -1.91 21.21 0.73
CA VAL A 9 -2.82 20.49 1.61
C VAL A 9 -3.62 21.48 2.44
N THR A 10 -4.79 21.05 2.92
CA THR A 10 -5.57 21.85 3.86
C THR A 10 -4.92 21.83 5.25
N GLU A 11 -5.17 22.86 6.05
CA GLU A 11 -4.68 22.95 7.43
C GLU A 11 -5.00 21.71 8.29
N PRO A 12 -6.23 21.14 8.30
CA PRO A 12 -6.51 19.93 9.07
C PRO A 12 -5.64 18.74 8.64
N VAL A 13 -5.51 18.50 7.33
CA VAL A 13 -4.68 17.41 6.81
C VAL A 13 -3.21 17.62 7.17
N TRP A 14 -2.74 18.87 7.20
CA TRP A 14 -1.38 19.18 7.63
C TRP A 14 -1.14 18.87 9.11
N LYS A 15 -2.12 19.17 9.98
CA LYS A 15 -2.05 18.84 11.42
C LYS A 15 -2.01 17.33 11.63
N ASP A 16 -2.88 16.59 10.95
CA ASP A 16 -2.90 15.12 11.03
C ASP A 16 -1.56 14.51 10.58
N LEU A 17 -1.00 15.00 9.46
CA LEU A 17 0.32 14.56 8.99
C LEU A 17 1.45 14.93 9.96
N ALA A 18 1.34 16.06 10.66
CA ALA A 18 2.33 16.46 11.66
C ALA A 18 2.26 15.58 12.92
N GLU A 19 1.07 15.17 13.34
CA GLU A 19 0.86 14.26 14.47
C GLU A 19 1.34 12.83 14.17
N MET A 20 1.12 12.36 12.94
CA MET A 20 1.57 11.04 12.50
C MET A 20 3.10 10.94 12.32
N ARG A 21 3.78 12.07 12.18
CA ARG A 21 5.21 12.12 11.91
C ARG A 21 6.04 11.82 13.16
N SER A 22 7.00 10.91 13.05
CA SER A 22 7.95 10.60 14.12
C SER A 22 9.07 11.64 14.25
N ALA A 23 9.68 11.74 15.43
CA ALA A 23 10.80 12.64 15.68
C ALA A 23 11.96 12.37 14.70
N GLY A 24 12.36 13.37 13.92
CA GLY A 24 13.45 13.27 12.94
C GLY A 24 13.06 12.67 11.57
N GLN A 25 11.85 12.12 11.42
CA GLN A 25 11.34 11.63 10.13
C GLN A 25 11.05 12.81 9.20
N THR A 26 11.16 12.67 7.87
CA THR A 26 10.65 13.69 6.93
C THR A 26 9.23 13.38 6.49
N TYR A 27 8.51 14.37 5.97
CA TYR A 27 7.19 14.12 5.36
C TYR A 27 7.27 13.18 4.15
N THR A 28 8.40 13.17 3.44
CA THR A 28 8.63 12.23 2.34
C THR A 28 8.72 10.80 2.86
N ASP A 29 9.41 10.57 3.98
CA ASP A 29 9.53 9.25 4.58
C ASP A 29 8.17 8.77 5.11
N LEU A 30 7.43 9.64 5.81
CA LEU A 30 6.09 9.33 6.30
C LEU A 30 5.15 8.94 5.14
N LEU A 31 5.14 9.72 4.05
CA LEU A 31 4.32 9.41 2.89
C LEU A 31 4.75 8.11 2.20
N ALA A 32 6.05 7.81 2.15
CA ALA A 32 6.55 6.55 1.61
C ALA A 32 6.07 5.34 2.43
N GLU A 33 6.14 5.42 3.77
CA GLU A 33 5.62 4.39 4.67
C GLU A 33 4.12 4.18 4.49
N MET A 34 3.33 5.26 4.41
CA MET A 34 1.88 5.18 4.18
C MET A 34 1.54 4.52 2.84
N ILE A 35 2.34 4.78 1.79
CA ILE A 35 2.17 4.15 0.48
C ILE A 35 2.46 2.64 0.57
N GLU A 36 3.54 2.24 1.22
CA GLU A 36 3.89 0.82 1.39
C GLU A 36 2.84 0.07 2.20
N ASP A 37 2.34 0.68 3.28
CA ASP A 37 1.25 0.12 4.08
C ASP A 37 -0.03 -0.07 3.26
N ARG A 38 -0.36 0.90 2.39
CA ARG A 38 -1.52 0.78 1.52
C ARG A 38 -1.35 -0.32 0.47
N LYS A 39 -0.16 -0.48 -0.09
CA LYS A 39 0.15 -1.57 -1.03
C LYS A 39 0.02 -2.93 -0.35
N ARG A 40 0.58 -3.06 0.86
CA ARG A 40 0.49 -4.29 1.65
C ARG A 40 -0.96 -4.68 1.93
N ARG A 41 -1.78 -3.74 2.41
CA ARG A 41 -3.22 -4.00 2.64
C ARG A 41 -3.94 -4.41 1.37
N ARG A 42 -3.67 -3.74 0.24
CA ARG A 42 -4.25 -4.12 -1.05
C ARG A 42 -3.87 -5.54 -1.45
N LEU A 43 -2.60 -5.93 -1.25
CA LEU A 43 -2.13 -7.28 -1.53
C LEU A 43 -2.85 -8.32 -0.65
N GLU A 44 -3.00 -8.04 0.65
CA GLU A 44 -3.74 -8.90 1.57
C GLU A 44 -5.21 -9.08 1.16
N GLU A 45 -5.87 -7.99 0.76
CA GLU A 45 -7.24 -8.01 0.24
C GLU A 45 -7.35 -8.84 -1.04
N ASP A 46 -6.40 -8.66 -1.97
CA ASP A 46 -6.34 -9.42 -3.22
C ASP A 46 -6.14 -10.92 -2.94
N VAL A 47 -5.22 -11.28 -2.05
CA VAL A 47 -5.01 -12.69 -1.62
C VAL A 47 -6.27 -13.26 -0.99
N ARG A 48 -6.92 -12.52 -0.09
CA ARG A 48 -8.16 -12.96 0.57
C ARG A 48 -9.29 -13.15 -0.44
N LYS A 49 -9.39 -12.27 -1.45
CA LYS A 49 -10.37 -12.38 -2.52
C LYS A 49 -10.14 -13.62 -3.38
N TRP A 50 -8.88 -13.97 -3.64
CA TRP A 50 -8.53 -15.17 -4.41
C TRP A 50 -8.76 -16.46 -3.62
N SER A 51 -8.41 -16.50 -2.34
CA SER A 51 -8.61 -17.68 -1.50
C SER A 51 -10.09 -17.97 -1.20
N GLY A 52 -10.95 -16.94 -1.20
CA GLY A 52 -12.39 -17.09 -1.02
C GLY A 52 -13.17 -17.45 -2.29
N ARG A 53 -12.57 -17.35 -3.48
CA ARG A 53 -13.20 -17.85 -4.72
C ARG A 53 -13.18 -19.38 -4.69
N LYS A 54 -14.36 -20.00 -4.71
CA LYS A 54 -14.49 -21.45 -4.97
C LYS A 54 -13.62 -21.80 -6.18
N LYS A 55 -12.72 -22.78 -6.03
CA LYS A 55 -11.89 -23.31 -7.10
C LYS A 55 -12.73 -24.12 -8.11
N GLU A 56 -13.74 -23.53 -8.72
CA GLU A 56 -14.40 -24.13 -9.88
C GLU A 56 -13.50 -23.88 -11.09
N GLY A 57 -12.70 -24.89 -11.46
CA GLY A 57 -11.85 -24.86 -12.66
C GLY A 57 -10.34 -24.71 -12.44
N TYR A 58 -9.82 -24.76 -11.21
CA TYR A 58 -8.37 -24.81 -10.98
C TYR A 58 -7.90 -26.25 -10.84
N VAL A 59 -6.95 -26.65 -11.69
CA VAL A 59 -6.19 -27.91 -11.60
C VAL A 59 -4.80 -27.64 -11.04
N SER A 60 -4.22 -28.64 -10.40
CA SER A 60 -2.87 -28.54 -9.84
C SER A 60 -1.83 -28.47 -10.96
N LEU A 61 -0.73 -27.74 -10.75
CA LEU A 61 0.33 -27.61 -11.78
C LEU A 61 0.93 -28.96 -12.22
N SER A 62 0.86 -29.98 -11.34
CA SER A 62 1.26 -31.36 -11.65
C SER A 62 0.30 -32.10 -12.59
N GLU A 63 -0.91 -31.60 -12.77
CA GLU A 63 -1.95 -32.20 -13.63
C GLU A 63 -1.95 -31.60 -15.05
N ILE A 64 -1.25 -30.49 -15.26
CA ILE A 64 -1.03 -29.93 -16.60
C ILE A 64 0.12 -30.72 -17.23
N LYS A 65 -0.24 -31.69 -18.08
CA LYS A 65 0.69 -32.35 -18.99
C LYS A 65 0.80 -31.49 -20.26
N ASP A 66 2.03 -31.25 -20.73
CA ASP A 66 2.32 -30.65 -22.05
C ASP A 66 1.51 -31.31 -23.18
#